data_AF-A0A7C3V5J6-F1
#
_entry.id   AF-A0A7C3V5J6-F1
#
_cell.length_a   1.000
_cell.length_b   1.000
_cell.length_c   1.000
_cell.angle_alpha   90.00
_cell.angle_beta   90.00
_cell.angle_gamma   90.00
#
_symmetry.space_group_name_H-M   'P 1'
#
loop_
_entity.id
_entity.type
_entity.pdbx_description
1 polymer ?
#
loop_
_entity_poly.entity_id
_entity_poly.type
_entity_poly.pdbx_seq_one_letter_code
_entity_poly.pdbx_strand_id
1 'polypeptide(L)'
;MVTTWWITKTEYKVVHGRMQMYVNDKLVMQQEFDPEEKPPQAGEEPKPIDVNYATGYETITVPAGTFINCIRVEVMEAEGGIVKTWVHSSVPIWGLVKTEVYDKGKPVMTMELISYGS
;
A
#
# COMPACT_ATOMS: atom_id res chain seq x y z
N MET A 1 6.50 14.12 1.40
CA MET A 1 6.31 13.59 2.77
C MET A 1 6.39 12.08 2.67
N VAL A 2 6.99 11.42 3.66
CA VAL A 2 7.11 9.97 3.74
C VAL A 2 6.54 9.53 5.08
N THR A 3 5.60 8.58 5.05
CA THR A 3 5.08 7.94 6.26
C THR A 3 5.54 6.49 6.27
N THR A 4 6.16 6.06 7.37
CA THR A 4 6.56 4.67 7.62
C THR A 4 5.66 4.10 8.70
N TRP A 5 5.15 2.89 8.47
CA TRP A 5 4.30 2.17 9.41
C TRP A 5 4.99 0.88 9.83
N TRP A 6 5.06 0.61 11.13
CA TRP A 6 5.49 -0.69 11.65
C TRP A 6 4.28 -1.50 12.03
N ILE A 7 4.19 -2.70 11.48
CA ILE A 7 3.01 -3.54 11.55
C ILE A 7 3.44 -4.90 12.12
N THR A 8 2.67 -5.41 13.09
CA THR A 8 2.87 -6.76 13.61
C THR A 8 2.72 -7.80 12.50
N LYS A 9 3.60 -8.80 12.48
CA LYS A 9 3.57 -9.85 11.45
C LYS A 9 2.37 -10.79 11.57
N THR A 10 1.82 -10.94 12.78
CA THR A 10 0.78 -11.93 13.10
C THR A 10 -0.62 -11.33 13.03
N GLU A 11 -0.83 -10.20 13.73
CA GLU A 11 -2.15 -9.57 13.83
C GLU A 11 -2.36 -8.49 12.77
N TYR A 12 -1.30 -8.13 12.05
CA TYR A 12 -1.32 -7.06 11.06
C TYR A 12 -1.80 -5.71 11.59
N LYS A 13 -1.66 -5.48 12.89
CA LYS A 13 -1.93 -4.20 13.53
C LYS A 13 -0.71 -3.30 13.47
N VAL A 14 -0.94 -2.03 13.21
CA VAL A 14 0.08 -0.99 13.35
C VAL A 14 0.47 -0.88 14.83
N VAL A 15 1.78 -0.79 15.10
CA VAL A 15 2.33 -0.62 16.46
C VAL A 15 3.13 0.65 16.62
N HIS A 16 3.58 1.25 15.51
CA HIS A 16 4.34 2.50 15.52
C HIS A 16 4.27 3.15 14.14
N GLY A 17 4.47 4.46 14.09
CA GLY A 17 4.53 5.21 12.85
C GLY A 17 5.56 6.33 12.90
N ARG A 18 6.08 6.69 11.72
CA ARG A 18 7.03 7.79 11.52
C ARG A 18 6.61 8.62 10.35
N MET A 19 6.54 9.93 10.54
CA MET A 19 6.28 10.90 9.49
C MET A 19 7.53 11.76 9.26
N GLN A 20 7.92 11.91 8.00
CA GLN A 20 9.06 12.72 7.56
C GLN A 20 8.63 13.70 6.46
N MET A 21 8.93 14.99 6.62
CA MET A 21 8.71 16.02 5.60
C MET A 21 10.03 16.52 5.05
N TYR A 22 10.10 16.63 3.73
CA TYR A 22 11.27 17.09 3.00
C TYR A 22 10.93 18.33 2.18
N VAL A 23 11.81 19.32 2.18
CA VAL A 23 11.75 20.52 1.32
C VAL A 23 13.10 20.64 0.63
N ASN A 24 13.11 20.65 -0.71
CA ASN A 24 14.34 20.63 -1.52
C ASN A 24 15.30 19.51 -1.08
N ASP A 25 14.76 18.29 -0.95
CA ASP A 25 15.47 17.07 -0.51
C ASP A 25 16.11 17.12 0.89
N LYS A 26 15.84 18.17 1.67
CA LYS A 26 16.28 18.28 3.06
C LYS A 26 15.15 17.92 4.00
N LEU A 27 15.42 17.03 4.95
CA LEU A 27 14.50 16.70 6.03
C LEU A 27 14.28 17.95 6.89
N VAL A 28 13.03 18.43 6.95
CA VAL A 28 12.64 19.61 7.73
C VAL A 28 11.80 19.27 8.96
N MET A 29 11.18 18.09 8.97
CA MET A 29 10.39 17.62 10.10
C MET A 29 10.44 16.10 10.16
N GLN A 30 10.61 15.56 11.36
CA GLN A 30 10.43 14.15 11.65
C GLN A 30 9.64 14.01 12.95
N GLN A 31 8.62 13.16 12.93
CA GLN A 31 7.80 12.85 14.09
C GLN A 31 7.57 11.34 14.14
N GLU A 32 7.96 10.72 15.24
CA GLU A 32 7.50 9.38 15.61
C GLU A 32 6.15 9.51 16.32
N PHE A 33 5.29 8.50 16.18
CA PHE A 33 3.98 8.50 16.81
C PHE A 33 3.48 7.07 17.07
N ASP A 34 2.71 6.93 18.15
CA ASP A 34 1.94 5.72 18.38
C ASP A 34 0.59 5.81 17.64
N PRO A 35 -0.04 4.67 17.28
CA PRO A 35 -1.28 4.69 16.48
C PRO A 35 -2.40 5.54 17.10
N GLU A 36 -2.50 5.56 18.43
CA GLU A 36 -3.48 6.34 19.18
C GLU A 36 -3.26 7.86 19.09
N GLU A 37 -2.02 8.28 18.81
CA GLU A 37 -1.60 9.68 18.69
C GLU A 37 -1.28 10.05 17.23
N LYS A 38 -1.80 9.27 16.27
CA LYS A 38 -1.54 9.46 14.84
C LYS A 38 -1.88 10.90 14.41
N PRO A 39 -0.91 11.65 13.86
CA PRO A 39 -1.17 12.99 13.36
C PRO A 39 -2.08 12.91 12.11
N PRO A 40 -3.02 13.84 11.90
CA PRO A 40 -3.94 13.82 10.76
C PRO A 40 -3.23 13.73 9.40
N GLN A 41 -2.02 14.28 9.31
CA GLN A 41 -1.21 14.31 8.09
C GLN A 41 -0.61 12.94 7.74
N ALA A 42 -0.52 11.99 8.68
CA ALA A 42 0.04 10.66 8.42
C ALA A 42 -0.85 9.80 7.49
N GLY A 43 -2.10 10.24 7.24
CA GLY A 43 -3.05 9.55 6.37
C GLY A 43 -3.73 8.37 7.07
N GLU A 44 -4.41 7.53 6.29
CA GLU A 44 -4.95 6.29 6.80
C GLU A 44 -3.86 5.25 7.04
N GLU A 45 -4.06 4.45 8.07
CA GLU A 45 -3.28 3.25 8.26
C GLU A 45 -3.54 2.30 7.09
N PRO A 46 -2.51 1.65 6.56
CA PRO A 46 -2.72 0.71 5.49
C PRO A 46 -3.49 -0.50 6.04
N LYS A 47 -4.33 -1.12 5.21
CA LYS A 47 -5.23 -2.22 5.61
C LYS A 47 -4.99 -3.45 4.72
N PRO A 48 -5.17 -4.67 5.26
CA PRO A 48 -5.14 -5.88 4.45
C PRO A 48 -6.19 -5.84 3.34
N ILE A 49 -5.83 -6.40 2.18
CA ILE A 49 -6.78 -6.60 1.08
C ILE A 49 -7.54 -7.90 1.30
N ASP A 50 -8.87 -7.84 1.21
CA ASP A 50 -9.71 -9.04 1.25
C ASP A 50 -9.67 -9.78 -0.09
N VAL A 51 -8.94 -10.89 -0.12
CA VAL A 51 -8.76 -11.72 -1.32
C VAL A 51 -9.98 -12.56 -1.68
N ASN A 52 -11.03 -12.59 -0.85
CA ASN A 52 -12.28 -13.27 -1.21
C ASN A 52 -12.99 -12.61 -2.40
N TYR A 53 -12.67 -11.34 -2.67
CA TYR A 53 -13.17 -10.58 -3.83
C TYR A 53 -12.23 -10.67 -5.05
N ALA A 54 -11.47 -11.76 -5.16
CA ALA A 54 -10.58 -11.98 -6.30
C ALA A 54 -11.36 -11.97 -7.62
N THR A 55 -10.89 -11.15 -8.57
CA THR A 55 -11.44 -11.01 -9.92
C THR A 55 -10.56 -11.65 -10.99
N GLY A 56 -9.42 -12.24 -10.61
CA GLY A 56 -8.54 -12.96 -11.52
C GLY A 56 -7.14 -13.20 -10.98
N TYR A 57 -6.30 -13.78 -11.83
CA TYR A 57 -4.87 -14.01 -11.56
C TYR A 57 -4.03 -13.44 -12.71
N GLU A 58 -2.98 -12.70 -12.38
CA GLU A 58 -2.16 -11.99 -13.36
C GLU A 58 -0.67 -12.08 -13.02
N THR A 59 0.20 -11.97 -14.02
CA THR A 59 1.63 -11.80 -13.80
C THR A 59 1.94 -10.31 -13.72
N ILE A 60 2.60 -9.88 -12.65
CA ILE A 60 2.91 -8.47 -12.39
C ILE A 60 4.41 -8.27 -12.27
N THR A 61 4.93 -7.29 -13.01
CA THR A 61 6.33 -6.84 -12.93
C THR A 61 6.36 -5.44 -12.34
N VAL A 62 7.13 -5.28 -11.27
CA VAL A 62 7.38 -4.03 -10.54
C VAL A 62 8.89 -3.94 -10.23
N PRO A 63 9.43 -2.83 -9.70
CA PRO A 63 10.86 -2.74 -9.41
C PRO A 63 11.39 -3.83 -8.46
N ALA A 64 10.55 -4.35 -7.55
CA ALA A 64 10.90 -5.48 -6.68
C ALA A 64 11.01 -6.84 -7.40
N GLY A 65 10.63 -6.94 -8.67
CA GLY A 65 10.71 -8.15 -9.48
C GLY A 65 9.41 -8.51 -10.21
N THR A 66 9.38 -9.73 -10.73
CA THR A 66 8.22 -10.30 -11.42
C THR A 66 7.57 -11.38 -10.56
N PHE A 67 6.26 -11.26 -10.38
CA PHE A 67 5.42 -12.14 -9.58
C PHE A 67 4.40 -12.84 -10.48
N ILE A 68 4.40 -14.16 -10.47
CA ILE A 68 3.53 -14.99 -11.31
C ILE A 68 2.30 -15.40 -10.48
N ASN A 69 1.11 -15.35 -11.06
CA ASN A 69 -0.16 -15.68 -10.40
C ASN A 69 -0.50 -14.76 -9.21
N CYS A 70 -0.27 -13.45 -9.32
CA CYS A 70 -0.81 -12.49 -8.37
C CYS A 70 -2.34 -12.56 -8.40
N ILE A 71 -2.97 -12.60 -7.23
CA ILE A 71 -4.42 -12.45 -7.10
C ILE A 71 -4.75 -10.99 -7.39
N ARG A 72 -5.60 -10.74 -8.38
CA ARG A 72 -6.17 -9.42 -8.63
C ARG A 72 -7.47 -9.28 -7.87
N VAL A 73 -7.60 -8.20 -7.11
CA VAL A 73 -8.86 -7.74 -6.50
C VAL A 73 -9.23 -6.42 -7.17
N GLU A 74 -10.50 -6.27 -7.54
CA GLU A 74 -11.03 -5.05 -8.15
C GLU A 74 -12.26 -4.59 -7.38
N VAL A 75 -12.23 -3.35 -6.91
CA VAL A 75 -13.35 -2.72 -6.20
C VAL A 75 -13.83 -1.52 -7.01
N MET A 76 -15.14 -1.49 -7.29
CA MET A 76 -15.81 -0.32 -7.85
C MET A 76 -16.35 0.54 -6.70
N GLU A 77 -15.89 1.77 -6.63
CA GLU A 77 -16.40 2.78 -5.71
C GLU A 77 -17.68 3.42 -6.25
N ALA A 78 -18.52 3.95 -5.36
CA ALA A 78 -19.87 4.42 -5.67
C ALA A 78 -19.93 5.53 -6.76
N GLU A 79 -18.85 6.27 -6.97
CA GLU A 79 -18.76 7.36 -7.95
C GLU A 79 -18.05 6.94 -9.26
N GLY A 80 -17.86 5.64 -9.49
CA GLY A 80 -17.20 5.10 -10.68
C GLY A 80 -15.67 5.06 -10.59
N GLY A 81 -15.13 5.26 -9.38
CA GLY A 81 -13.74 4.96 -9.08
C GLY A 81 -13.49 3.45 -9.17
N ILE A 82 -12.34 3.05 -9.69
CA ILE A 82 -11.92 1.64 -9.75
C ILE A 82 -10.58 1.51 -9.07
N VAL A 83 -10.52 0.68 -8.03
CA VAL A 83 -9.28 0.31 -7.35
C VAL A 83 -8.93 -1.12 -7.74
N LYS A 84 -7.79 -1.31 -8.39
CA LYS A 84 -7.22 -2.62 -8.69
C LYS A 84 -6.02 -2.85 -7.79
N THR A 85 -6.00 -4.00 -7.13
CA THR A 85 -4.90 -4.38 -6.25
C THR A 85 -4.43 -5.79 -6.57
N TRP A 86 -3.12 -5.98 -6.65
CA TRP A 86 -2.50 -7.26 -6.88
C TRP A 86 -1.73 -7.70 -5.65
N VAL A 87 -2.01 -8.93 -5.21
CA VAL A 87 -1.33 -9.54 -4.07
C VAL A 87 -0.69 -10.87 -4.42
N HIS A 88 0.46 -11.18 -3.82
CA HIS A 88 1.21 -12.40 -4.02
C HIS A 88 1.73 -12.94 -2.69
N SER A 89 1.62 -14.26 -2.48
CA SER A 89 1.92 -14.91 -1.19
C SER A 89 3.39 -14.85 -0.77
N SER A 90 4.32 -14.61 -1.71
CA SER A 90 5.74 -14.45 -1.41
C SER A 90 6.10 -13.08 -0.82
N VAL A 91 5.20 -12.08 -0.91
CA VAL A 91 5.47 -10.74 -0.40
C VAL A 91 5.04 -10.66 1.07
N PRO A 92 5.94 -10.29 1.99
CA PRO A 92 5.63 -10.12 3.39
C PRO A 92 4.70 -8.91 3.58
N ILE A 93 3.82 -9.00 4.59
CA ILE A 93 2.81 -7.98 4.92
C ILE A 93 1.75 -7.87 3.81
N TRP A 94 0.66 -8.62 3.99
CA TRP A 94 -0.53 -8.66 3.11
C TRP A 94 -0.32 -9.05 1.66
N GLY A 95 0.89 -9.42 1.26
CA GLY A 95 1.19 -9.83 -0.10
C GLY A 95 1.18 -8.68 -1.11
N LEU A 96 1.16 -7.41 -0.70
CA LEU A 96 0.87 -6.29 -1.59
C LEU A 96 1.97 -6.05 -2.64
N VAL A 97 1.64 -6.26 -3.92
CA VAL A 97 2.58 -6.08 -5.05
C VAL A 97 2.36 -4.74 -5.76
N LYS A 98 1.10 -4.42 -6.06
CA LYS A 98 0.74 -3.23 -6.85
C LYS A 98 -0.68 -2.78 -6.53
N THR A 99 -0.91 -1.47 -6.61
CA THR A 99 -2.26 -0.88 -6.61
C THR A 99 -2.37 0.17 -7.71
N GLU A 100 -3.48 0.16 -8.43
CA GLU A 100 -3.85 1.18 -9.40
C GLU A 100 -5.24 1.73 -9.03
N VAL A 101 -5.36 3.05 -9.04
CA VAL A 101 -6.64 3.73 -8.82
C VAL A 101 -6.97 4.55 -10.06
N TYR A 102 -8.19 4.36 -10.53
CA TYR A 102 -8.77 5.06 -11.65
C TYR A 102 -9.98 5.87 -11.18
N ASP A 103 -10.08 7.12 -11.61
CA ASP A 103 -11.31 7.92 -11.48
C ASP A 103 -11.85 8.20 -12.88
N LYS A 104 -13.11 7.82 -13.15
CA LYS A 104 -13.78 7.97 -14.45
C LYS A 104 -12.91 7.44 -15.62
N GLY A 105 -12.26 6.30 -15.40
CA GLY A 105 -11.39 5.62 -16.36
C GLY A 105 -10.00 6.23 -16.53
N LYS A 106 -9.65 7.30 -15.81
CA LYS A 106 -8.31 7.91 -15.85
C LYS A 106 -7.47 7.47 -14.66
N PRO A 107 -6.21 7.08 -14.84
CA PRO A 107 -5.34 6.73 -13.72
C PRO A 107 -5.08 7.98 -12.87
N VAL A 108 -5.32 7.85 -11.56
CA VAL A 108 -5.07 8.92 -10.56
C VAL A 108 -3.98 8.54 -9.57
N MET A 109 -3.76 7.24 -9.35
CA MET A 109 -2.70 6.75 -8.48
C MET A 109 -2.17 5.40 -8.98
N THR A 110 -0.86 5.23 -8.89
CA THR A 110 -0.19 3.93 -9.04
C THR A 110 0.80 3.78 -7.92
N MET A 111 0.75 2.64 -7.24
CA MET A 111 1.68 2.26 -6.18
C MET A 111 2.29 0.91 -6.55
N GLU A 112 3.61 0.82 -6.53
CA GLU A 112 4.35 -0.38 -6.91
C GLU A 112 5.32 -0.78 -5.80
N LEU A 113 5.43 -2.08 -5.55
CA LEU A 113 6.41 -2.62 -4.62
C LEU A 113 7.82 -2.40 -5.18
N ILE A 114 8.63 -1.63 -4.45
CA ILE A 114 10.00 -1.31 -4.85
C ILE A 114 11.00 -2.33 -4.31
N SER A 115 10.82 -2.77 -3.06
CA SER A 115 11.66 -3.79 -2.43
C SER A 115 10.93 -4.43 -1.24
N TYR A 116 11.32 -5.66 -0.88
CA TYR A 116 10.85 -6.39 0.30
C TYR A 116 11.85 -7.50 0.62
N GLY A 117 11.99 -7.86 1.91
CA GLY A 117 12.90 -8.94 2.32
C GLY A 117 14.37 -8.59 2.03
N SER A 118 15.06 -8.06 3.04
CA SER A 118 16.50 -7.80 3.02
C SER A 118 17.16 -8.56 4.16
#